data_AF-A0A066Z2Q3-F1
#
_entry.id   AF-A0A066Z2Q3-F1
#
_cell.length_a   1.000
_cell.length_b   1.000
_cell.length_c   1.000
_cell.angle_alpha   90.00
_cell.angle_beta   90.00
_cell.angle_gamma   90.00
#
_symmetry.space_group_name_H-M   'P 1'
#
loop_
_entity.id
_entity.type
_entity.pdbx_description
1 polymer ?
#
loop_
_entity_poly.entity_id
_entity_poly.type
_entity_poly.pdbx_seq_one_letter_code
_entity_poly.pdbx_strand_id
1 'polypeptide(L)'
;MTNDSAVALAVALRDAHFGLKALARDWAQSAPPGSVRSREALGPTWQYGDLPDRAAYLDGQALELAGGLTLTVRLAVDFAAGGTDLLAAVTVEDEEGNLAELLSTGPEEFPAGAAELADGIGRCLARLNELDLPAALR
;
A
#
# COMPACT_ATOMS: atom_id res chain seq x y z
N MET A 1 -5.19 -12.24 -23.03
CA MET A 1 -4.11 -11.67 -22.20
C MET A 1 -2.79 -11.96 -22.90
N THR A 2 -2.09 -10.94 -23.37
CA THR A 2 -0.76 -11.11 -24.00
C THR A 2 0.30 -11.25 -22.90
N ASN A 3 1.42 -11.91 -23.21
CA ASN A 3 2.53 -12.09 -22.26
C ASN A 3 3.03 -10.75 -21.70
N ASP A 4 2.96 -9.70 -22.52
CA ASP A 4 3.43 -8.35 -22.18
C ASP A 4 2.65 -7.70 -21.04
N SER A 5 1.33 -7.91 -20.94
CA SER A 5 0.51 -7.34 -19.85
C SER A 5 0.80 -7.98 -18.50
N ALA A 6 1.10 -9.28 -18.47
CA ALA A 6 1.47 -9.97 -17.24
C ALA A 6 2.85 -9.52 -16.74
N VAL A 7 3.80 -9.31 -17.66
CA VAL A 7 5.11 -8.74 -17.33
C VAL A 7 4.97 -7.32 -16.80
N ALA A 8 4.16 -6.47 -17.44
CA ALA A 8 3.92 -5.10 -16.99
C ALA A 8 3.36 -5.07 -15.55
N LEU A 9 2.39 -5.92 -15.24
CA LEU A 9 1.86 -6.04 -13.88
C LEU A 9 2.92 -6.53 -12.88
N ALA A 10 3.71 -7.54 -13.23
CA ALA A 10 4.77 -8.03 -12.36
C ALA A 10 5.82 -6.95 -12.06
N VAL A 11 6.18 -6.13 -13.06
CA VAL A 11 7.06 -4.97 -12.88
C VAL A 11 6.39 -3.93 -11.98
N ALA A 12 5.12 -3.59 -12.21
CA ALA A 12 4.41 -2.62 -11.38
C ALA A 12 4.31 -3.04 -9.91
N LEU A 13 4.05 -4.33 -9.63
CA LEU A 13 4.04 -4.87 -8.26
C LEU A 13 5.43 -4.81 -7.61
N ARG A 14 6.49 -5.13 -8.37
CA ARG A 14 7.87 -4.99 -7.89
C ARG A 14 8.22 -3.54 -7.59
N ASP A 15 7.88 -2.63 -8.48
CA ASP A 15 8.18 -1.20 -8.32
C ASP A 15 7.38 -0.60 -7.16
N ALA A 16 6.12 -1.03 -6.98
CA ALA A 16 5.33 -0.73 -5.80
C ALA A 16 6.03 -1.17 -4.52
N HIS A 17 6.52 -2.41 -4.45
CA HIS A 17 7.22 -2.91 -3.27
C HIS A 17 8.40 -2.02 -2.87
N PHE A 18 9.27 -1.69 -3.83
CA PHE A 18 10.42 -0.84 -3.57
C PHE A 18 10.02 0.62 -3.29
N GLY A 19 8.96 1.11 -3.94
CA GLY A 19 8.41 2.44 -3.72
C GLY A 19 7.86 2.61 -2.29
N LEU A 20 7.05 1.67 -1.81
CA LEU A 20 6.50 1.68 -0.45
C LEU A 20 7.63 1.63 0.60
N LYS A 21 8.64 0.78 0.37
CA LYS A 21 9.82 0.70 1.23
C LYS A 21 10.62 2.01 1.25
N ALA A 22 10.79 2.66 0.10
CA ALA A 22 11.47 3.94 0.01
C ALA A 22 10.66 5.03 0.73
N LEU A 23 9.36 5.11 0.49
CA LEU A 23 8.46 6.07 1.14
C LEU A 23 8.53 5.98 2.67
N ALA A 24 8.39 4.77 3.22
CA ALA A 24 8.49 4.56 4.67
C ALA A 24 9.89 4.90 5.23
N ARG A 25 10.95 4.63 4.46
CA ARG A 25 12.31 5.04 4.84
C ARG A 25 12.43 6.56 4.90
N ASP A 26 11.93 7.24 3.88
CA ASP A 26 12.12 8.67 3.71
C ASP A 26 11.30 9.44 4.75
N TRP A 27 10.09 8.97 5.09
CA TRP A 27 9.33 9.46 6.25
C TRP A 27 10.05 9.23 7.58
N ALA A 28 10.66 8.06 7.78
CA ALA A 28 11.41 7.82 9.02
C ALA A 28 12.66 8.72 9.14
N GLN A 29 13.26 9.10 8.01
CA GLN A 29 14.41 10.01 7.98
C GLN A 29 14.03 11.48 8.17
N SER A 30 12.83 11.88 7.73
CA SER A 30 12.34 13.25 7.88
C SER A 30 11.64 13.50 9.22
N ALA A 31 11.25 12.45 9.94
CA ALA A 31 10.67 12.55 11.26
C ALA A 31 11.65 13.15 12.30
N PRO A 32 11.16 13.83 13.35
CA PRO A 32 12.02 14.29 14.43
C PRO A 32 12.81 13.16 15.09
N PRO A 33 14.02 13.43 15.61
CA PRO A 33 14.82 12.41 16.28
C PRO A 33 14.07 11.73 17.43
N GLY A 34 14.03 10.41 17.41
CA GLY A 34 13.33 9.59 18.41
C GLY A 34 11.82 9.41 18.17
N SER A 35 11.26 10.00 17.12
CA SER A 35 9.84 9.85 16.77
C SER A 35 9.51 8.51 16.11
N VAL A 36 10.47 7.81 15.51
CA VAL A 36 10.28 6.47 14.93
C VAL A 36 11.09 5.46 15.71
N ARG A 37 10.42 4.42 16.22
CA ARG A 37 11.01 3.36 17.04
C ARG A 37 11.45 2.16 16.22
N SER A 38 10.62 1.75 15.28
CA SER A 38 10.87 0.58 14.44
C SER A 38 10.26 0.78 13.05
N ARG A 39 10.71 -0.05 12.10
CA ARG A 39 10.10 -0.20 10.79
C ARG A 39 10.00 -1.68 10.45
N GLU A 40 8.81 -2.11 10.06
CA GLU A 40 8.52 -3.48 9.69
C GLU A 40 7.98 -3.55 8.25
N ALA A 41 8.34 -4.61 7.52
CA ALA A 41 7.75 -4.92 6.23
C ALA A 41 6.56 -5.86 6.40
N LEU A 42 5.41 -5.51 5.82
CA LEU A 42 4.17 -6.29 5.92
C LEU A 42 3.94 -7.21 4.70
N GLY A 43 4.82 -7.14 3.70
CA GLY A 43 4.72 -7.89 2.45
C GLY A 43 6.01 -7.82 1.61
N PRO A 44 5.98 -8.29 0.35
CA PRO A 44 4.78 -8.64 -0.41
C PRO A 44 4.31 -10.06 -0.11
N THR A 45 3.00 -10.25 -0.02
CA THR A 45 2.37 -11.54 0.27
C THR A 45 1.23 -11.82 -0.69
N TRP A 46 1.18 -13.03 -1.23
CA TRP A 46 0.01 -13.57 -1.92
C TRP A 46 -0.81 -14.40 -0.95
N GLN A 47 -2.11 -14.15 -0.91
CA GLN A 47 -3.07 -14.90 -0.11
C GLN A 47 -4.09 -15.57 -1.05
N TYR A 48 -4.35 -16.84 -0.79
CA TYR A 48 -5.34 -17.63 -1.52
C TYR A 48 -6.36 -18.11 -0.48
N GLY A 49 -7.63 -17.75 -0.69
CA GLY A 49 -8.70 -18.15 0.23
C GLY A 49 -9.20 -19.57 -0.05
N ASP A 50 -10.17 -20.02 0.74
CA ASP A 50 -10.88 -21.28 0.48
C ASP A 50 -11.73 -21.24 -0.79
N LEU A 51 -12.06 -20.03 -1.28
CA LEU A 51 -12.73 -19.84 -2.55
C LEU A 51 -11.72 -19.92 -3.69
N PRO A 52 -11.89 -20.84 -4.66
CA PRO A 52 -10.88 -21.12 -5.70
C PRO A 52 -10.63 -19.93 -6.63
N ASP A 53 -11.59 -19.01 -6.75
CA ASP A 53 -11.52 -17.84 -7.63
C ASP A 53 -11.14 -16.55 -6.88
N ARG A 54 -10.57 -16.67 -5.67
CA ARG A 54 -10.14 -15.51 -4.89
C ARG A 54 -8.66 -15.56 -4.57
N ALA A 55 -7.95 -14.52 -4.98
CA ALA A 55 -6.57 -14.27 -4.61
C ALA A 55 -6.43 -12.82 -4.14
N ALA A 56 -5.51 -12.56 -3.23
CA ALA A 56 -5.17 -11.21 -2.82
C ALA A 56 -3.65 -11.01 -2.82
N TYR A 57 -3.22 -9.84 -3.26
CA TYR A 57 -1.85 -9.35 -3.10
C TYR A 57 -1.85 -8.25 -2.05
N LEU A 58 -0.99 -8.38 -1.04
CA LEU A 58 -0.80 -7.38 0.00
C LEU A 58 0.67 -7.00 0.09
N ASP A 59 0.95 -5.71 0.14
CA ASP A 59 2.27 -5.18 0.42
C ASP A 59 2.16 -3.92 1.27
N GLY A 60 3.22 -3.57 1.98
CA GLY A 60 3.18 -2.43 2.88
C GLY A 60 4.34 -2.37 3.84
N GLN A 61 4.37 -1.28 4.60
CA GLN A 61 5.32 -1.01 5.66
C GLN A 61 4.57 -0.47 6.87
N ALA A 62 5.02 -0.86 8.05
CA ALA A 62 4.61 -0.25 9.31
C ALA A 62 5.78 0.55 9.90
N LEU A 63 5.48 1.72 10.45
CA LEU A 63 6.38 2.54 11.26
C LEU A 63 5.78 2.68 12.66
N GLU A 64 6.45 2.12 13.65
CA GLU A 64 6.11 2.40 15.05
C GLU A 64 6.62 3.80 15.41
N LEU A 65 5.71 4.65 15.85
CA LEU A 65 5.99 6.01 16.24
C LEU A 65 6.10 6.14 17.77
N ALA A 66 6.74 7.20 18.23
CA ALA A 66 6.69 7.60 19.63
C ALA A 66 5.25 7.92 20.04
N GLY A 67 4.87 7.55 21.27
CA GLY A 67 3.51 7.75 21.77
C GLY A 67 2.55 6.59 21.47
N GLY A 68 3.06 5.44 21.03
CA GLY A 68 2.24 4.23 20.88
C GLY A 68 1.44 4.16 19.58
N LEU A 69 1.74 5.04 18.62
CA LEU A 69 1.07 5.06 17.32
C LEU A 69 1.80 4.17 16.32
N THR A 70 1.05 3.48 15.45
CA THR A 70 1.58 2.73 14.31
C THR A 70 1.06 3.33 13.02
N LEU A 71 1.97 3.89 12.21
CA LEU A 71 1.66 4.33 10.86
C LEU A 71 1.83 3.16 9.90
N THR A 72 0.78 2.78 9.18
CA THR A 72 0.82 1.75 8.15
C THR A 72 0.60 2.38 6.78
N VAL A 73 1.52 2.13 5.85
CA VAL A 73 1.31 2.36 4.42
C VAL A 73 1.17 1.03 3.72
N ARG A 74 0.10 0.86 2.95
CA ARG A 74 -0.22 -0.43 2.31
C ARG A 74 -0.71 -0.27 0.88
N LEU A 75 -0.50 -1.33 0.11
CA LEU A 75 -1.11 -1.61 -1.18
C LEU A 75 -1.81 -2.97 -1.08
N ALA A 76 -3.08 -3.01 -1.47
CA ALA A 76 -3.91 -4.20 -1.49
C ALA A 76 -4.55 -4.36 -2.87
N VAL A 77 -4.50 -5.56 -3.41
CA VAL A 77 -5.22 -5.96 -4.62
C VAL A 77 -6.03 -7.20 -4.31
N ASP A 78 -7.35 -7.13 -4.44
CA ASP A 78 -8.26 -8.27 -4.28
C ASP A 78 -8.76 -8.69 -5.66
N PHE A 79 -8.51 -9.95 -6.03
CA PHE A 79 -8.99 -10.55 -7.26
C PHE A 79 -10.19 -11.43 -6.93
N ALA A 80 -11.39 -11.01 -7.34
CA ALA A 80 -12.63 -11.74 -7.11
C ALA A 80 -13.44 -11.90 -8.40
N ALA A 81 -14.44 -12.79 -8.37
CA ALA A 81 -15.35 -13.00 -9.51
C ALA A 81 -16.09 -11.73 -9.95
N GLY A 82 -16.29 -10.77 -9.04
CA GLY A 82 -16.92 -9.47 -9.32
C GLY A 82 -15.99 -8.42 -9.92
N GLY A 83 -14.68 -8.68 -10.00
CA GLY A 83 -13.69 -7.73 -10.48
C GLY A 83 -12.41 -7.74 -9.64
N THR A 84 -11.46 -6.90 -10.07
CA THR A 84 -10.24 -6.63 -9.29
C THR A 84 -10.43 -5.33 -8.53
N ASP A 85 -10.27 -5.35 -7.21
CA ASP A 85 -10.22 -4.16 -6.39
C ASP A 85 -8.77 -3.79 -6.10
N LEU A 86 -8.46 -2.49 -6.14
CA LEU A 86 -7.13 -1.93 -5.90
C LEU A 86 -7.23 -0.80 -4.91
N LEU A 87 -6.52 -0.93 -3.79
CA LEU A 87 -6.48 0.06 -2.73
C LEU A 87 -5.04 0.33 -2.31
N ALA A 88 -4.66 1.59 -2.21
CA ALA A 88 -3.50 2.01 -1.45
C ALA A 88 -3.91 2.98 -0.36
N ALA A 89 -3.37 2.81 0.84
CA ALA A 89 -3.79 3.60 1.99
C ALA A 89 -2.64 3.90 2.96
N VAL A 90 -2.81 4.99 3.70
CA VAL A 90 -2.01 5.37 4.85
C VAL A 90 -2.95 5.48 6.05
N THR A 91 -2.70 4.67 7.08
CA THR A 91 -3.50 4.66 8.31
C THR A 91 -2.60 4.85 9.52
N VAL A 92 -3.15 5.42 10.59
CA VAL A 92 -2.53 5.50 11.91
C VAL A 92 -3.40 4.73 12.88
N GLU A 93 -2.80 3.88 13.70
CA GLU A 93 -3.48 3.11 14.74
C GLU A 93 -2.85 3.43 16.11
N ASP A 94 -3.66 3.62 17.15
CA ASP A 94 -3.18 3.81 18.53
C ASP A 94 -3.07 2.48 19.31
N GLU A 95 -2.63 2.54 20.57
CA GLU A 95 -2.45 1.34 21.42
C GLU A 95 -3.79 0.68 21.79
N GLU A 96 -4.89 1.43 21.70
CA GLU A 96 -6.24 0.94 21.89
C GLU A 96 -6.85 0.31 20.63
N GLY A 97 -6.12 0.35 19.50
CA GLY A 97 -6.55 -0.19 18.20
C GLY A 97 -7.51 0.72 17.44
N ASN A 98 -7.62 2.00 17.81
CA ASN A 98 -8.40 2.97 17.05
C ASN A 98 -7.63 3.36 15.79
N LEU A 99 -8.25 3.08 14.64
CA LEU A 99 -7.67 3.34 13.33
C LEU A 99 -8.20 4.66 12.76
N ALA A 100 -7.28 5.54 12.39
CA ALA A 100 -7.53 6.75 11.61
C ALA A 100 -6.94 6.60 10.21
N GLU A 101 -7.73 6.88 9.18
CA GLU A 101 -7.27 6.92 7.80
C GLU A 101 -6.77 8.33 7.46
N LEU A 102 -5.51 8.42 7.03
CA LEU A 102 -4.91 9.69 6.56
C LEU A 102 -5.11 9.88 5.06
N LEU A 103 -5.02 8.78 4.32
CA LEU A 103 -5.18 8.76 2.88
C LEU A 103 -5.68 7.38 2.44
N SER A 104 -6.63 7.37 1.52
CA SER A 104 -7.06 6.19 0.78
C SER A 104 -7.22 6.57 -0.68
N THR A 105 -6.66 5.74 -1.55
CA THR A 105 -6.73 5.93 -3.00
C THR A 105 -6.86 4.60 -3.71
N GLY A 106 -7.75 4.58 -4.70
CA GLY A 106 -7.94 3.50 -5.65
C GLY A 106 -8.50 4.07 -6.96
N PRO A 107 -8.63 3.25 -8.01
CA PRO A 107 -9.37 3.62 -9.20
C PRO A 107 -10.88 3.71 -8.90
N GLU A 108 -11.61 4.57 -9.60
CA GLU A 108 -13.07 4.70 -9.44
C GLU A 108 -13.82 3.47 -9.99
N GLU A 109 -13.23 2.80 -10.96
CA GLU A 109 -13.74 1.59 -11.60
C GLU A 109 -12.75 0.44 -11.41
N PHE A 110 -13.25 -0.79 -11.42
CA PHE A 110 -12.40 -1.98 -11.37
C PHE A 110 -11.49 -2.04 -12.60
N PRO A 111 -10.17 -2.24 -12.44
CA PRO A 111 -9.28 -2.44 -13.57
C PRO A 111 -9.75 -3.62 -14.42
N ALA A 112 -9.94 -3.37 -15.72
CA ALA A 112 -10.44 -4.38 -16.66
C ALA A 112 -9.41 -5.49 -16.97
N GLY A 113 -8.14 -5.26 -16.65
CA GLY A 113 -7.05 -6.18 -16.93
C GLY A 113 -5.73 -5.79 -16.28
N ALA A 114 -4.70 -6.59 -16.57
CA ALA A 114 -3.37 -6.46 -15.95
C ALA A 114 -2.66 -5.14 -16.29
N ALA A 115 -2.88 -4.59 -17.49
CA ALA A 115 -2.28 -3.32 -17.90
C ALA A 115 -2.93 -2.14 -17.14
N GLU A 116 -4.26 -2.11 -17.09
CA GLU A 116 -5.03 -1.09 -16.36
C GLU A 116 -4.75 -1.15 -14.86
N LEU A 117 -4.55 -2.36 -14.32
CA LEU A 117 -4.15 -2.56 -12.93
C LEU A 117 -2.73 -2.02 -12.68
N ALA A 118 -1.78 -2.29 -13.56
CA ALA A 118 -0.42 -1.75 -13.47
C ALA A 118 -0.43 -0.21 -13.46
N ASP A 119 -1.20 0.40 -14.37
CA ASP A 119 -1.37 1.86 -14.40
C ASP A 119 -2.04 2.40 -13.13
N GLY A 120 -3.05 1.67 -12.62
CA GLY A 120 -3.73 1.98 -11.37
C GLY A 120 -2.78 1.97 -10.18
N ILE A 121 -1.90 0.96 -10.08
CA ILE A 121 -0.86 0.87 -9.06
C ILE A 121 0.06 2.08 -9.14
N GLY A 122 0.54 2.43 -10.34
CA GLY A 122 1.40 3.60 -10.56
C GLY A 122 0.75 4.91 -10.07
N ARG A 123 -0.54 5.13 -10.39
CA ARG A 123 -1.29 6.30 -9.91
C ARG A 123 -1.47 6.32 -8.39
N CYS A 124 -1.71 5.17 -7.78
CA CYS A 124 -1.83 5.07 -6.33
C CYS A 124 -0.51 5.43 -5.65
N LEU A 125 0.62 4.90 -6.14
CA LEU A 125 1.95 5.23 -5.61
C LEU A 125 2.28 6.72 -5.76
N ALA A 126 1.93 7.35 -6.90
CA ALA A 126 2.14 8.78 -7.09
C ALA A 126 1.40 9.60 -6.02
N ARG A 127 0.13 9.29 -5.76
CA ARG A 127 -0.67 9.93 -4.70
C ARG A 127 -0.11 9.70 -3.30
N LEU A 128 0.36 8.49 -3.00
CA LEU A 128 1.02 8.23 -1.71
C LEU A 128 2.28 9.09 -1.50
N ASN A 129 3.07 9.32 -2.56
CA ASN A 129 4.25 10.17 -2.49
C ASN A 129 3.95 11.67 -2.33
N GLU A 130 2.75 12.11 -2.70
CA GLU A 130 2.29 13.50 -2.52
C GLU A 130 1.82 13.79 -1.08
N LEU A 131 1.65 12.76 -0.25
CA LEU A 131 1.21 12.93 1.14
C LEU A 131 2.30 13.60 1.99
N ASP A 132 2.02 14.83 2.44
CA ASP A 132 2.81 15.52 3.46
C ASP A 132 2.47 14.98 4.86
N LEU A 133 3.18 13.93 5.27
CA LEU A 133 2.94 13.22 6.53
C LEU A 133 3.02 14.14 7.77
N PRO A 134 4.03 15.02 7.93
CA PRO A 134 4.03 16.02 9.01
C PRO A 134 2.80 16.91 9.08
N ALA A 135 2.15 17.21 7.95
CA ALA A 135 0.91 17.98 7.94
C ALA A 135 -0.31 17.11 8.30
N ALA A 136 -0.31 15.84 7.88
CA ALA A 136 -1.40 14.89 8.13
C ALA A 136 -1.49 14.40 9.59
N LEU A 137 -0.40 14.49 10.35
CA LEU A 137 -0.31 14.03 11.75
C LEU A 137 -0.56 15.16 12.80
N ARG A 138 -0.96 16.37 12.39
CA ARG A 138 -1.25 17.51 13.29
C ARG A 138 -2.70 17.52 13.74
#